data_AF-U2YKH5-F1
#
_entry.id   AF-U2YKH5-F1
#
_cell.length_a   1.000
_cell.length_b   1.000
_cell.length_c   1.000
_cell.angle_alpha   90.00
_cell.angle_beta   90.00
_cell.angle_gamma   90.00
#
_symmetry.space_group_name_H-M   'P 1'
#
loop_
_entity.id
_entity.type
_entity.pdbx_description
1 polymer ?
#
loop_
_entity_poly.entity_id
_entity_poly.type
_entity_poly.pdbx_seq_one_letter_code
_entity_poly.pdbx_strand_id
1 'polypeptide(L)'
;MSFWRKISPSGAVRDFAHEFTRPNPYRWPVIGVSLAATFTLFSVMWQEGGEGPPPRPEITYITTFAPHRSDTEIAASNAANQARNDKLAAEQAAREEKVKDIYRTLGRVSGMDVDKIEKQAAEERATEERAAADAHNRLMGRENAPE
;
A
#
# COMPACT_ATOMS: atom_id res chain seq x y z
N MET A 1 -45.47 -9.19 27.89
CA MET A 1 -45.23 -8.28 26.74
C MET A 1 -46.48 -7.43 26.43
N SER A 2 -46.87 -6.50 27.33
CA SER A 2 -48.10 -5.69 27.18
C SER A 2 -47.84 -4.19 27.00
N PHE A 3 -46.60 -3.73 27.29
CA PHE A 3 -46.22 -2.32 27.27
C PHE A 3 -46.27 -1.71 25.86
N TRP A 4 -45.70 -2.41 24.87
CA TRP A 4 -45.64 -1.96 23.47
C TRP A 4 -47.00 -1.86 22.78
N ARG A 5 -48.04 -2.55 23.29
CA ARG A 5 -49.41 -2.47 22.72
C ARG A 5 -50.14 -1.19 23.14
N LYS A 6 -49.65 -0.48 24.16
CA LYS A 6 -50.22 0.80 24.64
C LYS A 6 -49.52 2.03 24.06
N ILE A 7 -48.39 1.85 23.38
CA ILE A 7 -47.63 2.94 22.76
C ILE A 7 -48.10 3.05 21.31
N SER A 8 -48.89 4.09 21.01
CA SER A 8 -49.27 4.41 19.63
C SER A 8 -48.42 5.58 19.11
N PRO A 9 -47.54 5.36 18.11
CA PRO A 9 -46.72 6.44 17.55
C PRO A 9 -47.57 7.59 17.00
N SER A 10 -48.69 7.26 16.36
CA SER A 10 -49.66 8.23 15.85
C SER A 10 -50.38 9.00 16.95
N GLY A 11 -50.66 8.36 18.10
CA GLY A 11 -51.23 9.01 19.27
C GLY A 11 -50.25 9.99 19.90
N ALA A 12 -49.00 9.59 20.09
CA ALA A 12 -47.96 10.45 20.64
C ALA A 12 -47.72 11.72 19.81
N VAL A 13 -47.72 11.62 18.47
CA VAL A 13 -47.61 12.78 17.58
C VAL A 13 -48.83 13.70 17.70
N ARG A 14 -50.04 13.13 17.80
CA ARG A 14 -51.28 13.91 17.95
C ARG A 14 -51.33 14.61 19.31
N ASP A 15 -50.94 13.93 20.38
CA ASP A 15 -50.87 14.50 21.73
C ASP A 15 -49.85 15.64 21.80
N PHE A 16 -48.69 15.45 21.17
CA PHE A 16 -47.68 16.50 21.04
C PHE A 16 -48.22 17.71 20.25
N ALA A 17 -48.85 17.50 19.10
CA ALA A 17 -49.42 18.58 18.30
C ALA A 17 -50.51 19.34 19.06
N HIS A 18 -51.34 18.64 19.82
CA HIS A 18 -52.36 19.25 20.66
C HIS A 18 -51.76 20.11 21.78
N GLU A 19 -50.76 19.62 22.51
CA GLU A 19 -50.09 20.42 23.55
C GLU A 19 -49.29 21.60 22.97
N PHE A 20 -48.71 21.44 21.80
CA PHE A 20 -47.92 22.48 21.14
C PHE A 20 -48.79 23.62 20.56
N THR A 21 -50.03 23.33 20.18
CA THR A 21 -51.00 24.31 19.65
C THR A 21 -51.77 25.06 20.73
N ARG A 22 -51.69 24.62 22.00
CA ARG A 22 -52.28 25.37 23.12
C ARG A 22 -51.64 26.76 23.26
N PRO A 23 -52.43 27.77 23.66
CA PRO A 23 -51.90 29.10 23.93
C PRO A 23 -51.05 29.10 25.21
N ASN A 24 -49.78 28.73 25.08
CA ASN A 24 -48.78 28.74 26.13
C ASN A 24 -47.76 29.88 25.89
N PRO A 25 -47.57 30.81 26.84
CA PRO A 25 -46.58 31.89 26.71
C PRO A 25 -45.13 31.39 26.56
N TYR A 26 -44.82 30.16 27.00
CA TYR A 26 -43.46 29.60 27.02
C TYR A 26 -43.10 28.75 25.80
N ARG A 27 -43.98 28.64 24.79
CA ARG A 27 -43.74 27.80 23.59
C ARG A 27 -42.41 28.10 22.89
N TRP A 28 -42.14 29.38 22.62
CA TRP A 28 -40.94 29.81 21.90
C TRP A 28 -39.68 29.74 22.77
N PRO A 29 -39.71 30.14 24.05
CA PRO A 29 -38.59 29.91 24.97
C PRO A 29 -38.14 28.45 25.06
N VAL A 30 -39.09 27.52 25.20
CA VAL A 30 -38.76 26.08 25.32
C VAL A 30 -38.10 25.56 24.05
N ILE A 31 -38.61 25.94 22.87
CA ILE A 31 -37.99 25.59 21.58
C ILE A 31 -36.59 26.18 21.48
N GLY A 32 -36.43 27.46 21.84
CA GLY A 32 -35.15 28.15 21.81
C GLY A 32 -34.10 27.47 22.68
N VAL A 33 -34.44 27.12 23.92
CA VAL A 33 -33.53 26.41 24.84
C VAL A 33 -33.19 25.01 24.32
N SER A 34 -34.18 24.28 23.80
CA SER A 34 -33.98 22.93 23.27
C SER A 34 -33.05 22.93 22.04
N LEU A 35 -33.26 23.89 21.13
CA LEU A 35 -32.39 24.08 19.96
C LEU A 35 -31.00 24.53 20.38
N ALA A 36 -30.88 25.48 21.32
CA ALA A 36 -29.59 25.97 21.80
C ALA A 36 -28.76 24.86 22.45
N ALA A 37 -29.37 24.01 23.29
CA ALA A 37 -28.70 22.87 23.89
C ALA A 37 -28.21 21.88 22.83
N THR A 38 -29.05 21.56 21.84
CA THR A 38 -28.71 20.65 20.74
C THR A 38 -27.57 21.22 19.89
N PHE A 39 -27.69 22.48 19.44
CA PHE A 39 -26.67 23.13 18.62
C PHE A 39 -25.34 23.27 19.35
N THR A 40 -25.37 23.55 20.65
CA THR A 40 -24.15 23.68 21.46
C THR A 40 -23.40 22.36 21.50
N LEU A 41 -24.10 21.25 21.74
CA LEU A 41 -23.49 19.92 21.73
C LEU A 41 -22.85 19.58 20.38
N PHE A 42 -23.61 19.75 19.28
CA PHE A 42 -23.09 19.45 17.94
C PHE A 42 -21.98 20.39 17.48
N SER A 43 -21.99 21.66 17.92
CA SER A 43 -20.94 22.63 17.61
C SER A 43 -19.59 22.20 18.20
N VAL A 44 -19.58 21.70 19.43
CA VAL A 44 -18.37 21.17 20.07
C VAL A 44 -17.86 19.96 19.30
N MET A 45 -18.74 19.00 18.98
CA MET A 45 -18.35 17.80 18.23
C MET A 45 -17.83 18.11 16.82
N TRP A 46 -18.37 19.12 16.15
CA TRP A 46 -17.94 19.51 14.80
C TRP A 46 -16.51 20.05 14.77
N GLN A 47 -16.05 20.66 15.87
CA GLN A 47 -14.71 21.23 15.96
C GLN A 47 -13.62 20.17 16.16
N GLU A 48 -13.96 18.99 16.67
CA GLU A 48 -13.02 17.90 16.92
C GLU A 48 -12.67 17.09 15.66
N GLY A 49 -12.58 17.74 14.50
CA GLY A 49 -12.28 17.09 13.22
C GLY A 49 -11.09 16.13 13.30
N GLY A 50 -11.28 14.90 12.83
CA GLY A 50 -10.23 13.88 12.80
C GLY A 50 -9.12 14.21 11.81
N GLU A 51 -7.87 13.94 12.18
CA GLU A 51 -6.73 14.06 11.27
C GLU A 51 -6.89 13.05 10.12
N GLY A 52 -7.16 13.56 8.92
CA GLY A 52 -7.12 12.76 7.70
C GLY A 52 -5.68 12.31 7.38
N PRO A 53 -5.50 11.25 6.58
CA PRO A 53 -4.17 10.87 6.12
C PRO A 53 -3.51 12.06 5.40
N PRO A 54 -2.18 12.23 5.54
CA PRO A 54 -1.48 13.36 4.97
C PRO A 54 -1.71 13.44 3.45
N PRO A 55 -1.82 14.66 2.89
CA PRO A 55 -1.96 14.83 1.44
C PRO A 55 -0.76 14.19 0.73
N ARG A 56 -1.01 13.63 -0.46
CA ARG A 56 0.07 13.03 -1.27
C ARG A 56 1.10 14.11 -1.61
N PRO A 57 2.41 13.79 -1.56
CA PRO A 57 3.45 14.76 -1.87
C PRO A 57 3.38 15.17 -3.35
N GLU A 58 3.69 16.44 -3.63
CA GLU A 58 3.91 16.92 -4.98
C GLU A 58 5.29 16.46 -5.47
N ILE A 59 5.33 15.73 -6.58
CA ILE A 59 6.58 15.21 -7.17
C ILE A 59 6.96 16.07 -8.37
N THR A 60 8.08 16.79 -8.27
CA THR A 60 8.70 17.48 -9.42
C THR A 60 9.74 16.57 -10.06
N TYR A 61 9.49 16.13 -11.29
CA TYR A 61 10.47 15.37 -12.07
C TYR A 61 11.49 16.32 -12.71
N ILE A 62 12.76 16.18 -12.34
CA ILE A 62 13.87 16.87 -12.99
C ILE A 62 14.45 15.91 -14.03
N THR A 63 14.24 16.18 -15.31
CA THR A 63 14.76 15.35 -16.40
C THR A 63 16.10 15.92 -16.89
N THR A 64 17.07 15.04 -17.17
CA THR A 64 18.36 15.41 -17.77
C THR A 64 18.35 15.31 -19.30
N PHE A 65 17.22 14.87 -19.88
CA PHE A 65 17.07 14.66 -21.31
C PHE A 65 16.42 15.87 -21.97
N ALA A 66 16.82 16.16 -23.22
CA ALA A 66 16.20 17.21 -24.00
C ALA A 66 14.69 16.93 -24.20
N PRO A 67 13.81 17.92 -24.02
CA PRO A 67 12.36 17.74 -24.08
C PRO A 67 11.82 17.39 -25.47
N HIS A 68 12.61 17.62 -26.53
CA HIS A 68 12.23 17.41 -27.93
C HIS A 68 13.07 16.36 -28.63
N ARG A 69 13.68 15.42 -27.88
CA ARG A 69 14.42 14.30 -28.49
C ARG A 69 13.46 13.46 -29.34
N SER A 70 13.91 13.09 -30.52
CA SER A 70 13.17 12.18 -31.41
C SER A 70 13.32 10.73 -30.97
N ASP A 71 12.39 9.87 -31.38
CA ASP A 71 12.44 8.43 -31.11
C ASP A 71 13.72 7.78 -31.68
N THR A 72 14.22 8.28 -32.81
CA THR A 72 15.47 7.80 -33.41
C THR A 72 16.69 8.13 -32.54
N GLU A 73 16.74 9.34 -31.97
CA GLU A 73 17.77 9.74 -31.00
C GLU A 73 17.65 8.97 -29.68
N ILE A 74 16.43 8.62 -29.26
CA ILE A 74 16.21 7.73 -28.11
C ILE A 74 16.81 6.36 -28.38
N ALA A 75 16.43 5.73 -29.49
CA ALA A 75 16.90 4.40 -29.85
C ALA A 75 18.42 4.35 -29.99
N ALA A 76 19.03 5.33 -30.66
CA ALA A 76 20.48 5.41 -30.82
C ALA A 76 21.20 5.57 -29.47
N SER A 77 20.70 6.44 -28.58
CA SER A 77 21.27 6.61 -27.24
C SER A 77 21.17 5.34 -26.40
N ASN A 78 20.03 4.63 -26.49
CA ASN A 78 19.82 3.38 -25.76
C ASN A 78 20.74 2.28 -26.28
N ALA A 79 20.89 2.13 -27.61
CA ALA A 79 21.79 1.14 -28.20
C ALA A 79 23.25 1.38 -27.81
N ALA A 80 23.70 2.65 -27.82
CA ALA A 80 25.05 3.00 -27.39
C ALA A 80 25.29 2.71 -25.90
N ASN A 81 24.29 2.99 -25.05
CA ASN A 81 24.35 2.65 -23.63
C ASN A 81 24.34 1.13 -23.41
N GLN A 82 23.54 0.38 -24.17
CA GLN A 82 23.50 -1.07 -24.09
C GLN A 82 24.86 -1.68 -24.43
N ALA A 83 25.48 -1.28 -25.54
CA ALA A 83 26.80 -1.77 -25.92
C ALA A 83 27.88 -1.49 -24.86
N ARG A 84 27.82 -0.32 -24.22
CA ARG A 84 28.71 0.01 -23.09
C ARG A 84 28.45 -0.87 -21.88
N ASN A 85 27.18 -1.06 -21.52
CA ASN A 85 26.79 -1.88 -20.38
C ASN A 85 27.16 -3.34 -20.59
N ASP A 86 26.94 -3.88 -21.79
CA ASP A 86 27.31 -5.25 -22.15
C ASP A 86 28.81 -5.48 -22.04
N LYS A 87 29.62 -4.51 -22.51
CA LYS A 87 31.08 -4.56 -22.36
C LYS A 87 31.50 -4.58 -20.89
N LEU A 88 30.95 -3.68 -20.08
CA LEU A 88 31.26 -3.62 -18.65
C LEU A 88 30.81 -4.88 -17.92
N ALA A 89 29.64 -5.43 -18.27
CA ALA A 89 29.14 -6.68 -17.72
C ALA A 89 30.05 -7.86 -18.06
N ALA A 90 30.54 -7.94 -19.31
CA ALA A 90 31.48 -8.98 -19.73
C ALA A 90 32.82 -8.87 -18.97
N GLU A 91 33.35 -7.65 -18.83
CA GLU A 91 34.58 -7.41 -18.05
C GLU A 91 34.39 -7.77 -16.57
N GLN A 92 33.25 -7.42 -15.99
CA GLN A 92 32.91 -7.72 -14.61
C GLN A 92 32.75 -9.23 -14.39
N ALA A 93 32.04 -9.94 -15.28
CA ALA A 93 31.90 -11.39 -15.22
C ALA A 93 33.26 -12.11 -15.28
N ALA A 94 34.16 -11.65 -16.16
CA ALA A 94 35.53 -12.18 -16.23
C ALA A 94 36.35 -11.90 -14.96
N ARG A 95 36.13 -10.76 -14.29
CA ARG A 95 36.77 -10.48 -12.99
C ARG A 95 36.20 -11.35 -11.88
N GLU A 96 34.88 -11.51 -11.83
CA GLU A 96 34.21 -12.33 -10.82
C GLU A 96 34.60 -13.81 -10.93
N GLU A 97 34.74 -14.33 -12.15
CA GLU A 97 35.25 -15.68 -12.37
C GLU A 97 36.65 -15.84 -11.78
N LYS A 98 37.57 -14.91 -12.08
CA LYS A 98 38.93 -14.92 -11.52
C LYS A 98 38.93 -14.83 -10.00
N VAL A 99 38.08 -13.97 -9.43
CA VAL A 99 37.95 -13.85 -7.98
C VAL A 99 37.46 -15.16 -7.37
N LYS A 100 36.44 -15.80 -7.95
CA LYS A 100 35.97 -17.12 -7.52
C LYS A 100 37.08 -18.16 -7.57
N ASP A 101 37.87 -18.20 -8.66
CA ASP A 101 38.98 -19.14 -8.80
C ASP A 101 40.08 -18.95 -7.75
N ILE A 102 40.43 -17.68 -7.46
CA ILE A 102 41.37 -17.35 -6.38
C ILE A 102 40.85 -17.86 -5.04
N TYR A 103 39.57 -17.62 -4.71
CA TYR A 103 38.99 -18.08 -3.45
C TYR A 103 38.87 -19.61 -3.37
N ARG A 104 38.53 -20.30 -4.46
CA ARG A 104 38.56 -21.77 -4.52
C ARG A 104 39.97 -22.29 -4.22
N THR A 105 40.98 -21.69 -4.85
CA THR A 105 42.36 -22.08 -4.65
C THR A 105 42.81 -21.85 -3.21
N LEU A 106 42.50 -20.68 -2.64
CA LEU A 106 42.78 -20.38 -1.23
C LEU A 106 42.06 -21.35 -0.28
N GLY A 107 40.81 -21.71 -0.58
CA GLY A 107 40.04 -22.69 0.18
C GLY A 107 40.71 -24.07 0.18
N ARG A 108 41.13 -24.55 -1.00
CA ARG A 108 41.85 -25.83 -1.11
C ARG A 108 43.18 -25.81 -0.36
N VAL A 109 43.96 -24.74 -0.48
CA VAL A 109 45.27 -24.60 0.19
C VAL A 109 45.12 -24.49 1.72
N SER A 110 44.05 -23.88 2.21
CA SER A 110 43.74 -23.81 3.65
C SER A 110 43.14 -25.09 4.22
N GLY A 111 42.96 -26.13 3.40
CA GLY A 111 42.45 -27.44 3.83
C GLY A 111 40.92 -27.55 3.86
N MET A 112 40.18 -26.62 3.25
CA MET A 112 38.72 -26.72 3.10
C MET A 112 38.33 -27.58 1.88
N ASP A 113 37.26 -28.37 2.03
CA ASP A 113 36.64 -29.15 0.96
C ASP A 113 35.68 -28.27 0.14
N VAL A 114 36.25 -27.54 -0.82
CA VAL A 114 35.53 -26.58 -1.66
C VAL A 114 34.48 -27.26 -2.54
N ASP A 115 34.76 -28.46 -3.04
CA ASP A 115 33.85 -29.17 -3.95
C ASP A 115 32.57 -29.62 -3.24
N LYS A 116 32.70 -30.08 -1.99
CA LYS A 116 31.54 -30.37 -1.13
C LYS A 116 30.72 -29.11 -0.83
N ILE A 117 31.39 -27.99 -0.52
CA ILE A 117 30.72 -26.71 -0.24
C ILE A 117 29.96 -26.22 -1.47
N GLU A 118 30.55 -26.27 -2.67
CA GLU A 118 29.88 -25.85 -3.90
C GLU A 118 28.67 -26.72 -4.22
N LYS A 119 28.76 -28.04 -3.99
CA LYS A 119 27.64 -28.95 -4.19
C LYS A 119 26.48 -28.64 -3.24
N GLN A 120 26.76 -28.47 -1.95
CA GLN A 120 25.75 -28.09 -0.96
C GLN A 120 25.10 -26.74 -1.31
N ALA A 121 25.91 -25.75 -1.68
CA ALA A 121 25.40 -24.43 -2.09
C ALA A 121 24.56 -24.49 -3.38
N ALA A 122 24.81 -25.43 -4.29
CA ALA A 122 23.98 -25.62 -5.48
C ALA A 122 22.63 -26.27 -5.13
N GLU A 123 22.63 -27.26 -4.24
CA GLU A 123 21.42 -27.91 -3.74
C GLU A 123 20.53 -26.91 -2.98
N GLU A 124 21.13 -26.12 -2.08
CA GLU A 124 20.43 -25.06 -1.33
C GLU A 124 19.80 -24.02 -2.27
N ARG A 125 20.57 -23.46 -3.22
CA ARG A 125 20.04 -22.50 -4.21
C ARG A 125 18.88 -23.07 -5.02
N ALA A 126 18.97 -24.31 -5.47
CA ALA A 126 17.88 -24.96 -6.20
C ALA A 126 16.61 -25.11 -5.34
N THR A 127 16.75 -25.37 -4.04
CA THR A 127 15.60 -25.41 -3.12
C THR A 127 15.00 -24.04 -2.88
N GLU A 128 15.83 -23.01 -2.71
CA GLU A 128 15.40 -21.62 -2.54
C GLU A 128 14.68 -21.09 -3.78
N GLU A 129 15.21 -21.37 -4.98
CA GLU A 129 14.59 -20.98 -6.24
C GLU A 129 13.22 -21.62 -6.43
N ARG A 130 13.06 -22.90 -6.09
CA ARG A 130 11.77 -23.60 -6.12
C ARG A 130 10.79 -22.99 -5.12
N ALA A 131 11.22 -22.76 -3.89
CA ALA A 131 10.39 -22.14 -2.86
C ALA A 131 9.97 -20.71 -3.25
N ALA A 132 10.87 -19.95 -3.86
CA ALA A 132 10.58 -18.61 -4.36
C ALA A 132 9.62 -18.63 -5.55
N ALA A 133 9.77 -19.57 -6.48
CA ALA A 133 8.86 -19.76 -7.60
C ALA A 133 7.45 -20.17 -7.12
N ASP A 134 7.37 -21.08 -6.16
CA ASP A 134 6.10 -21.49 -5.55
C ASP A 134 5.42 -20.33 -4.81
N ALA A 135 6.19 -19.56 -4.03
CA ALA A 135 5.68 -18.36 -3.36
C ALA A 135 5.20 -17.31 -4.37
N HIS A 136 5.93 -17.13 -5.47
CA HIS A 136 5.52 -16.23 -6.56
C HIS A 136 4.22 -16.69 -7.22
N ASN A 137 4.08 -17.99 -7.49
CA ASN A 137 2.87 -18.56 -8.09
C ASN A 137 1.64 -18.44 -7.16
N ARG A 138 1.82 -18.60 -5.84
CA ARG A 138 0.81 -18.32 -4.80
C ARG A 138 0.33 -16.88 -4.85
N LEU A 139 1.28 -15.94 -4.88
CA LEU A 139 0.98 -14.50 -4.92
C LEU A 139 0.27 -14.09 -6.22
N MET A 140 0.60 -14.74 -7.34
CA MET A 140 -0.03 -14.50 -8.64
C MET A 140 -1.33 -15.27 -8.86
N GLY A 141 -1.80 -16.06 -7.87
CA GLY A 141 -3.09 -16.76 -7.91
C GLY A 141 -3.22 -17.83 -9.01
N ARG A 142 -2.10 -18.35 -9.54
CA ARG A 142 -2.09 -19.31 -10.67
C ARG A 142 -2.32 -20.77 -10.25
N GLU A 143 -2.75 -21.00 -9.01
CA GLU A 143 -2.84 -22.32 -8.40
C GLU A 143 -4.18 -23.02 -8.68
N ASN A 144 -5.17 -22.31 -9.22
CA ASN A 144 -6.56 -22.77 -9.38
C ASN A 144 -7.03 -22.79 -10.85
N ALA A 145 -6.19 -23.16 -11.81
CA ALA A 145 -6.63 -23.48 -13.16
C ALA A 145 -6.84 -25.01 -13.27
N PRO A 146 -8.08 -25.54 -13.21
CA PRO A 146 -8.33 -26.95 -13.48
C PRO A 146 -8.09 -27.24 -14.97
N GLU A 147 -7.40 -28.35 -15.25
CA GLU A 147 -7.27 -28.96 -16.60
C GLU A 147 -8.61 -29.39 -17.19
#